data_AF-A0A930QD62-F1
#
_entry.id   AF-A0A930QD62-F1
#
_cell.length_a   1.000
_cell.length_b   1.000
_cell.length_c   1.000
_cell.angle_alpha   90.00
_cell.angle_beta   90.00
_cell.angle_gamma   90.00
#
_symmetry.space_group_name_H-M   'P 1'
#
loop_
_entity.id
_entity.type
_entity.pdbx_description
1 polymer ?
#
loop_
_entity_poly.entity_id
_entity_poly.type
_entity_poly.pdbx_seq_one_letter_code
_entity_poly.pdbx_strand_id
1 'polypeptide(L)'
;MGFHYRWFDRDQEKMDEMGIPLTRAQIDERERAQEPQRLFSRGEQTGIVLTALIFAYGWTQDDTALVFFCLSFLIFELRKIAAHFSAAYGRSIANAMQGFSLALLLGAFAMLFMN
;
A
#
# COMPACT_ATOMS: atom_id res chain seq x y z
N MET A 1 6.82 -16.68 -26.71
CA MET A 1 6.28 -16.53 -25.34
C MET A 1 6.07 -17.94 -24.79
N GLY A 2 7.02 -18.45 -24.02
CA GLY A 2 6.92 -19.78 -23.40
C GLY A 2 6.24 -19.67 -22.04
N PHE A 3 5.20 -20.47 -21.80
CA PHE A 3 4.60 -20.60 -20.49
C PHE A 3 5.57 -21.39 -19.58
N HIS A 4 6.32 -20.69 -18.73
CA HIS A 4 7.15 -21.31 -17.70
C HIS A 4 6.25 -21.78 -16.55
N TYR A 5 5.93 -23.08 -16.56
CA TYR A 5 5.16 -23.69 -15.47
C TYR A 5 6.09 -24.01 -14.30
N ARG A 6 5.88 -23.30 -13.17
CA ARG A 6 6.58 -23.43 -11.87
C ARG A 6 6.60 -24.85 -11.28
N TRP A 7 5.77 -25.75 -11.81
CA TRP A 7 5.69 -27.16 -11.43
C TRP A 7 6.83 -28.01 -12.02
N PHE A 8 7.44 -27.57 -13.14
CA PHE A 8 8.49 -28.32 -13.86
C PHE A 8 9.91 -27.86 -13.55
N ASP A 9 10.10 -26.84 -12.70
CA ASP A 9 11.43 -26.35 -12.29
C ASP A 9 12.01 -27.25 -11.18
N ARG A 10 12.22 -28.52 -11.56
CA ARG A 10 12.43 -29.64 -10.63
C ARG A 10 13.90 -29.88 -10.29
N ASP A 11 14.84 -29.17 -10.93
CA ASP A 11 16.27 -29.50 -10.90
C ASP A 11 17.19 -28.34 -10.45
N GLN A 12 16.66 -27.34 -9.74
CA GLN A 12 17.51 -26.48 -8.90
C GLN A 12 17.41 -27.01 -7.47
N GLU A 13 18.06 -28.15 -7.22
CA GLU A 13 18.43 -28.56 -5.87
C GLU A 13 19.35 -27.46 -5.28
N LYS A 14 18.73 -26.41 -4.75
CA LYS A 14 19.42 -25.40 -3.96
C LYS A 14 19.89 -26.14 -2.71
N MET A 15 21.16 -26.52 -2.71
CA MET A 15 21.84 -27.09 -1.56
C MET A 15 22.20 -25.94 -0.61
N ASP A 16 22.04 -26.15 0.69
CA ASP A 16 22.54 -25.19 1.68
C ASP A 16 24.09 -25.22 1.71
N GLU A 17 24.75 -24.27 2.36
CA GLU A 17 26.23 -24.21 2.45
C GLU A 17 26.88 -25.48 3.03
N MET A 18 26.10 -26.31 3.72
CA MET A 18 26.53 -27.60 4.29
C MET A 18 26.17 -28.83 3.43
N GLY A 19 25.71 -28.64 2.18
CA GLY A 19 25.43 -29.73 1.24
C GLY A 19 24.15 -30.53 1.52
N ILE A 20 23.25 -30.00 2.36
CA ILE A 20 21.95 -30.60 2.67
C ILE A 20 20.92 -30.02 1.68
N PRO A 21 20.07 -30.85 1.04
CA PRO A 21 19.04 -30.36 0.16
C PRO A 21 18.03 -29.51 0.94
N LEU A 22 17.86 -28.24 0.56
CA LEU A 22 16.90 -27.35 1.19
C LEU A 22 15.49 -27.90 0.98
N THR A 23 14.75 -28.06 2.07
CA THR A 23 13.36 -28.50 2.00
C THR A 23 12.52 -27.40 1.36
N ARG A 24 11.47 -27.76 0.61
CA ARG A 24 10.59 -26.79 -0.08
C ARG A 24 10.10 -25.63 0.83
N ALA A 25 9.84 -25.92 2.11
CA ALA A 25 9.46 -24.91 3.09
C ALA A 25 10.56 -23.85 3.31
N GLN A 26 11.83 -24.25 3.31
CA GLN A 26 12.98 -23.36 3.52
C GLN A 26 13.26 -22.51 2.27
N ILE A 27 12.96 -23.03 1.08
CA ILE A 27 13.06 -22.27 -0.19
C ILE A 27 11.99 -21.18 -0.23
N ASP A 28 10.75 -21.52 0.12
CA ASP A 28 9.64 -20.56 0.23
C ASP A 28 9.90 -19.48 1.30
N GLU A 29 10.52 -19.85 2.42
CA GLU A 29 10.92 -18.90 3.47
C GLU A 29 12.03 -17.95 3.00
N ARG A 30 13.04 -18.44 2.27
CA ARG A 30 14.08 -17.57 1.70
C ARG A 30 13.55 -16.68 0.58
N GLU A 31 12.63 -17.16 -0.25
CA GLU A 31 11.97 -16.33 -1.26
C GLU A 31 11.09 -15.24 -0.62
N ARG A 32 10.31 -15.58 0.42
CA ARG A 32 9.56 -14.58 1.20
C ARG A 32 10.46 -13.59 1.94
N ALA A 33 11.64 -14.02 2.38
CA ALA A 33 12.63 -13.14 3.02
C ALA A 33 13.33 -12.21 2.02
N GLN A 34 13.40 -12.58 0.74
CA GLN A 34 14.04 -11.81 -0.32
C GLN A 34 13.10 -10.89 -1.10
N GLU A 35 11.79 -11.13 -1.08
CA GLU A 35 10.86 -10.16 -1.67
C GLU A 35 10.95 -8.84 -0.87
N PRO A 36 11.43 -7.74 -1.47
CA PRO A 36 11.38 -6.46 -0.81
C PRO A 36 9.89 -6.17 -0.61
N GLN A 37 9.44 -6.12 0.64
CA GLN A 37 8.09 -5.71 1.01
C GLN A 37 7.89 -4.27 0.51
N ARG A 38 7.48 -4.13 -0.74
CA ARG A 38 7.14 -2.84 -1.32
C ARG A 38 5.88 -2.38 -0.58
N LEU A 39 6.03 -1.43 0.33
CA LEU A 39 4.91 -0.85 1.09
C LEU A 39 3.79 -0.35 0.19
N PHE A 40 4.14 0.10 -1.01
CA PHE A 40 3.23 0.67 -1.98
C PHE A 40 3.38 -0.04 -3.33
N SER A 41 2.25 -0.45 -3.89
CA SER A 41 2.19 -0.91 -5.28
C SER A 41 2.41 0.29 -6.23
N ARG A 42 2.90 0.03 -7.44
CA ARG A 42 3.11 1.09 -8.45
C ARG A 42 1.83 1.89 -8.74
N GLY A 43 0.67 1.23 -8.73
CA GLY A 43 -0.63 1.88 -8.92
C GLY A 43 -1.05 2.80 -7.77
N GLU A 44 -0.65 2.46 -6.55
CA GLU A 44 -0.88 3.31 -5.37
C GLU A 44 -0.02 4.56 -5.40
N GLN A 45 1.25 4.44 -5.80
CA GLN A 45 2.13 5.58 -5.96
C GLN A 45 1.59 6.58 -6.99
N THR A 46 1.09 6.09 -8.13
CA THR A 46 0.44 6.95 -9.11
C THR A 46 -0.83 7.59 -8.57
N GLY A 47 -1.60 6.87 -7.74
CA GLY A 47 -2.78 7.40 -7.06
C GLY A 47 -2.43 8.56 -6.14
N ILE A 48 -1.42 8.38 -5.27
CA ILE A 48 -0.95 9.44 -4.34
C ILE A 48 -0.48 10.67 -5.12
N VAL A 49 0.33 10.48 -6.16
CA VAL A 49 0.84 11.60 -6.98
C VAL A 49 -0.30 12.33 -7.67
N LEU A 50 -1.25 11.59 -8.26
CA LEU A 50 -2.40 12.19 -8.94
C LEU A 50 -3.30 12.94 -7.96
N THR A 51 -3.60 12.37 -6.80
CA THR A 51 -4.38 13.03 -5.75
C THR A 51 -3.69 14.28 -5.22
N ALA A 52 -2.35 14.26 -5.07
CA ALA A 52 -1.59 15.44 -4.66
C ALA A 52 -1.66 16.57 -5.70
N LEU A 53 -1.65 16.24 -7.00
CA LEU A 53 -1.83 17.21 -8.08
C LEU A 53 -3.26 17.79 -8.08
N ILE A 54 -4.27 16.95 -7.93
CA ILE A 54 -5.68 17.39 -7.85
C ILE A 54 -5.90 18.25 -6.60
N PHE A 55 -5.26 17.92 -5.48
CA PHE A 55 -5.30 18.73 -4.26
C PHE A 55 -4.73 20.13 -4.50
N ALA A 56 -3.55 20.24 -5.14
CA ALA A 56 -2.96 21.53 -5.46
C ALA A 56 -3.87 22.36 -6.39
N TYR A 57 -4.52 21.70 -7.35
CA TYR A 57 -5.51 22.35 -8.22
C TYR A 57 -6.76 22.80 -7.45
N GLY A 58 -7.34 21.94 -6.62
CA GLY A 58 -8.49 22.28 -5.77
C GLY A 58 -8.21 23.45 -4.84
N TRP A 59 -6.98 23.53 -4.32
CA TRP A 59 -6.52 24.66 -3.52
C TRP A 59 -6.50 25.96 -4.32
N THR A 60 -6.08 25.92 -5.60
CA THR A 60 -6.10 27.13 -6.46
C THR A 60 -7.50 27.57 -6.89
N GLN A 61 -8.46 26.65 -6.91
CA GLN A 61 -9.86 26.89 -7.30
C GLN A 61 -10.77 27.23 -6.10
N ASP A 62 -10.23 27.21 -4.87
CA ASP A 62 -10.99 27.35 -3.61
C ASP A 62 -12.14 26.32 -3.47
N ASP A 63 -12.01 25.18 -4.16
CA ASP A 63 -13.00 24.09 -4.08
C ASP A 63 -12.75 23.26 -2.82
N THR A 64 -13.37 23.71 -1.74
CA THR A 64 -13.25 23.09 -0.41
C THR A 64 -13.66 21.62 -0.41
N ALA A 65 -14.71 21.24 -1.16
CA ALA A 65 -15.17 19.86 -1.23
C ALA A 65 -14.11 18.94 -1.88
N LEU A 66 -13.51 19.40 -2.98
CA LEU A 66 -12.44 18.68 -3.67
C LEU A 66 -11.19 18.54 -2.80
N VAL A 67 -10.83 19.59 -2.06
CA VAL A 67 -9.70 19.61 -1.12
C VAL A 67 -9.91 18.59 0.01
N PHE A 68 -11.10 18.55 0.62
CA PHE A 68 -11.42 17.57 1.67
C PHE A 68 -11.45 16.14 1.14
N PHE A 69 -11.94 15.93 -0.09
CA PHE A 69 -11.90 14.63 -0.75
C PHE A 69 -10.45 14.16 -0.94
N CYS A 70 -9.57 15.02 -1.45
CA CYS A 70 -8.17 14.67 -1.65
C CYS A 70 -7.44 14.38 -0.33
N LEU A 71 -7.69 15.20 0.71
CA LEU A 71 -7.15 14.97 2.05
C LEU A 71 -7.57 13.62 2.63
N SER A 72 -8.83 13.22 2.41
CA SER A 72 -9.32 11.91 2.87
C SER A 72 -8.47 10.76 2.30
N PHE A 73 -8.18 10.82 1.00
CA PHE A 73 -7.41 9.79 0.30
C PHE A 73 -5.93 9.82 0.69
N LEU A 74 -5.33 10.99 0.80
CA LEU A 74 -3.95 11.16 1.27
C LEU A 74 -3.76 10.57 2.68
N ILE A 75 -4.68 10.83 3.61
CA ILE A 75 -4.60 10.30 4.98
C ILE A 75 -4.80 8.78 5.00
N PHE A 76 -5.68 8.26 4.14
CA PHE A 76 -5.85 6.82 3.99
C PHE A 76 -4.57 6.12 3.53
N GLU A 77 -3.82 6.71 2.60
CA GLU A 77 -2.53 6.17 2.14
C GLU A 77 -1.43 6.31 3.21
N LEU A 78 -1.45 7.42 3.95
CA LEU A 78 -0.53 7.68 5.07
C LEU A 78 -0.64 6.63 6.19
N ARG A 79 -1.80 5.95 6.29
CA ARG A 79 -2.03 4.78 7.16
C ARG A 79 -0.99 3.67 6.97
N LYS A 80 -0.60 3.40 5.71
CA LYS A 80 0.33 2.32 5.37
C LYS A 80 1.74 2.63 5.86
N ILE A 81 2.13 3.91 5.82
CA ILE A 81 3.39 4.41 6.37
C ILE A 81 3.38 4.28 7.90
N ALA A 82 2.29 4.70 8.55
CA ALA A 82 2.13 4.60 10.01
C ALA A 82 2.15 3.15 10.51
N ALA A 83 1.53 2.22 9.76
CA ALA A 83 1.54 0.80 10.06
C ALA A 83 2.94 0.17 9.93
N HIS A 84 3.76 0.66 9.00
CA HIS A 84 5.12 0.16 8.80
C HIS A 84 6.12 0.69 9.84
N PHE A 85 5.96 1.94 10.29
CA PHE A 85 6.90 2.57 11.23
C PHE A 85 6.70 2.16 12.70
N SER A 86 5.55 1.58 13.08
CA SER A 86 5.25 1.29 14.48
C SER A 86 4.75 -0.14 14.67
N ALA A 87 5.66 -1.05 15.03
CA ALA A 87 5.34 -2.46 15.28
C ALA A 87 4.39 -2.68 16.48
N ALA A 88 4.35 -1.75 17.45
CA ALA A 88 3.54 -1.90 18.67
C ALA A 88 2.23 -1.08 18.66
N TYR A 89 2.22 0.13 18.09
CA TYR A 89 1.06 1.04 18.06
C TYR A 89 0.52 1.31 16.65
N GLY A 90 1.23 0.85 15.61
CA GLY A 90 0.89 1.15 14.22
C GLY A 90 -0.49 0.64 13.81
N ARG A 91 -0.98 -0.45 14.42
CA ARG A 91 -2.31 -0.98 14.09
C ARG A 91 -3.45 -0.12 14.64
N SER A 92 -3.30 0.43 15.83
CA SER A 92 -4.30 1.34 16.44
C SER A 92 -4.30 2.69 15.74
N ILE A 93 -3.12 3.24 15.44
CA ILE A 93 -2.98 4.49 14.68
C ILE A 93 -3.54 4.31 13.27
N ALA A 94 -3.27 3.17 12.63
CA ALA A 94 -3.80 2.88 11.31
C ALA A 94 -5.34 2.84 11.28
N ASN A 95 -5.98 2.21 12.27
CA ASN A 95 -7.44 2.19 12.37
C ASN A 95 -8.02 3.59 12.61
N ALA A 96 -7.39 4.41 13.45
CA ALA A 96 -7.82 5.78 13.68
C ALA A 96 -7.72 6.62 12.40
N MET A 97 -6.62 6.51 11.66
CA MET A 97 -6.42 7.21 10.38
C MET A 97 -7.42 6.75 9.31
N GLN A 98 -7.75 5.45 9.28
CA GLN A 98 -8.80 4.94 8.40
C GLN A 98 -10.16 5.53 8.76
N GLY A 99 -10.54 5.54 10.04
CA GLY A 99 -11.79 6.14 10.49
C GLY A 99 -11.88 7.64 10.13
N PHE A 100 -10.78 8.37 10.34
CA PHE A 100 -10.69 9.78 9.99
C PHE A 100 -10.80 10.02 8.48
N SER A 101 -10.13 9.21 7.65
CA SER A 101 -10.27 9.30 6.19
C SER A 101 -11.71 9.05 5.74
N LEU A 102 -12.41 8.08 6.34
CA LEU A 102 -13.79 7.77 5.97
C LEU A 102 -14.73 8.93 6.35
N ALA A 103 -14.52 9.52 7.54
CA ALA A 103 -15.28 10.68 8.00
C ALA A 103 -15.07 11.90 7.09
N LEU A 104 -13.82 12.17 6.69
CA LEU A 104 -13.50 13.24 5.75
C LEU A 104 -14.14 13.03 4.37
N LEU A 105 -14.11 11.80 3.88
CA LEU A 105 -14.73 11.46 2.60
C LEU A 105 -16.24 11.68 2.64
N LEU A 106 -16.91 11.23 3.71
CA LEU A 106 -18.34 11.49 3.91
C LEU A 106 -18.64 12.98 4.06
N GLY A 107 -17.79 13.74 4.76
CA GLY A 107 -17.90 15.19 4.90
C GLY A 107 -17.79 15.91 3.56
N ALA A 108 -16.84 15.51 2.71
CA ALA A 108 -16.68 16.04 1.36
C ALA A 108 -17.93 15.76 0.49
N PHE A 109 -18.50 14.55 0.59
CA PHE A 109 -19.76 14.22 -0.06
C PHE A 109 -20.92 15.07 0.45
N ALA A 110 -21.04 15.28 1.76
CA ALA A 110 -22.09 16.14 2.31
C ALA A 110 -21.97 17.59 1.79
N MET A 111 -20.75 18.13 1.68
CA MET A 111 -20.51 19.45 1.09
C MET A 111 -20.96 19.55 -0.37
N LEU A 112 -20.75 18.51 -1.17
CA LEU A 112 -21.23 18.47 -2.57
C LEU A 112 -22.76 18.58 -2.69
N PHE A 113 -23.52 18.13 -1.68
CA PHE A 113 -24.97 18.26 -1.65
C PHE A 113 -25.47 19.55 -1.00
N MET A 114 -24.59 20.28 -0.31
CA MET A 114 -24.90 21.54 0.37
C MET A 114 -24.50 22.79 -0.43
N ASN A 115 -23.73 22.61 -1.50
CA ASN A 115 -23.34 23.64 -2.47
C ASN A 115 -24.23 23.60 -3.71
#